data_AF-A0A6L2PHA7-F1
#
_entry.id   AF-A0A6L2PHA7-F1
#
_cell.length_a   1.000
_cell.length_b   1.000
_cell.length_c   1.000
_cell.angle_alpha   90.00
_cell.angle_beta   90.00
_cell.angle_gamma   90.00
#
_symmetry.space_group_name_H-M   'P 1'
#
loop_
_entity.id
_entity.type
_entity.pdbx_description
1 polymer ?
#
loop_
_entity_poly.entity_id
_entity_poly.type
_entity_poly.pdbx_seq_one_letter_code
_entity_poly.pdbx_strand_id
1 'polypeptide(L)' 'MTIEEISKFLSTHNGRDKVIRTLFYTAKLASALTSSEETVFKLETISGQLSACRIVLRLFDDIPMLNYTLTYGLGKQVE' A
#
# COMPACT_ATOMS: atom_id res chain seq x y z
N MET A 1 19.47 10.94 1.23
CA MET A 1 18.60 10.25 0.27
C MET A 1 18.53 11.09 -0.99
N THR A 2 19.11 10.63 -2.09
CA THR A 2 19.10 11.31 -3.39
C THR A 2 17.78 11.03 -4.12
N ILE A 3 17.44 11.86 -5.12
CA ILE A 3 16.24 11.62 -5.95
C ILE A 3 16.31 10.27 -6.68
N GLU A 4 17.49 9.83 -7.08
CA GLU A 4 17.69 8.50 -7.69
C GLU A 4 17.35 7.36 -6.73
N GLU A 5 17.74 7.47 -5.46
CA GLU A 5 17.42 6.46 -4.45
C GLU A 5 15.91 6.36 -4.20
N ILE A 6 15.21 7.50 -4.16
CA ILE A 6 13.74 7.55 -4.03
C ILE A 6 13.09 6.91 -5.24
N SER A 7 13.54 7.26 -6.45
CA SER A 7 13.00 6.71 -7.70
C SER A 7 13.20 5.20 -7.77
N LYS A 8 14.39 4.71 -7.42
CA LYS A 8 14.69 3.27 -7.33
C LYS A 8 13.84 2.56 -6.29
N PHE A 9 13.55 3.21 -5.16
CA PHE A 9 12.68 2.64 -4.14
C PHE A 9 11.24 2.52 -4.64
N LEU A 10 10.70 3.61 -5.21
CA LEU A 10 9.34 3.69 -5.73
C LEU A 10 9.08 2.84 -6.98
N SER A 11 10.10 2.44 -7.73
CA SER A 11 9.91 1.52 -8.85
C SER A 11 9.44 0.14 -8.40
N THR A 12 9.80 -0.27 -7.18
CA THR A 12 9.36 -1.54 -6.60
C THR A 12 7.93 -1.45 -6.06
N HIS A 13 7.15 -2.53 -6.19
CA HIS A 13 5.82 -2.62 -5.58
C HIS A 13 5.90 -2.46 -4.05
N ASN A 14 6.81 -3.21 -3.42
CA ASN A 14 7.08 -3.12 -1.99
C ASN A 14 7.45 -1.71 -1.52
N GLY A 15 8.20 -0.95 -2.32
CA GLY A 15 8.54 0.44 -2.01
C GLY A 15 7.30 1.33 -2.02
N ARG A 16 6.45 1.22 -3.05
CA ARG A 16 5.18 1.95 -3.14
C ARG A 16 4.24 1.62 -1.97
N ASP A 17 4.09 0.34 -1.63
CA ASP A 17 3.27 -0.09 -0.49
C ASP A 17 3.79 0.51 0.83
N LYS A 18 5.11 0.47 1.05
CA LYS A 18 5.73 1.06 2.25
C LYS A 18 5.48 2.56 2.35
N VAL A 19 5.63 3.32 1.25
CA VAL A 19 5.37 4.77 1.26
C VAL A 19 3.92 5.06 1.62
N ILE A 20 2.97 4.41 0.94
CA ILE A 20 1.54 4.64 1.18
C ILE A 20 1.15 4.23 2.60
N ARG A 21 1.70 3.12 3.11
CA ARG A 21 1.47 2.67 4.49
C ARG A 21 2.01 3.67 5.51
N THR A 22 3.19 4.20 5.30
CA THR A 22 3.77 5.22 6.19
C THR A 22 2.89 6.47 6.19
N LEU A 23 2.52 6.99 5.02
CA LEU A 23 1.63 8.15 4.91
C LEU A 23 0.27 7.93 5.57
N PHE A 24 -0.30 6.73 5.42
CA PHE A 24 -1.55 6.35 6.06
C PHE A 24 -1.45 6.45 7.59
N TYR A 25 -0.45 5.81 8.20
CA TYR A 25 -0.30 5.84 9.65
C TYR A 25 0.10 7.22 10.17
N THR A 26 0.89 7.98 9.41
CA THR A 26 1.20 9.37 9.75
C THR A 26 -0.05 10.23 9.73
N ALA A 27 -0.93 10.08 8.74
CA ALA A 27 -2.21 10.80 8.69
C ALA A 27 -3.14 10.41 9.84
N LYS A 28 -3.24 9.11 10.18
CA LYS A 28 -4.00 8.62 11.34
C LYS A 28 -3.45 9.10 12.68
N LEU A 29 -2.12 9.19 12.81
CA LEU A 29 -1.49 9.72 14.01
C LEU A 29 -1.73 11.23 14.11
N ALA A 30 -1.58 11.96 13.00
CA ALA A 30 -1.83 13.39 12.95
C ALA A 30 -3.30 13.73 13.25
N SER A 31 -4.26 12.92 12.79
CA SER A 31 -5.68 13.10 13.13
C SER A 31 -5.91 12.90 14.62
N ALA A 32 -5.27 11.90 15.25
CA ALA A 32 -5.40 11.66 16.69
C ALA A 32 -4.78 12.76 17.57
N LEU A 33 -3.73 13.44 17.08
CA LEU A 33 -3.02 14.48 17.83
C LEU A 33 -3.60 15.90 17.63
N THR A 34 -4.54 16.07 16.70
CA THR A 34 -5.10 17.38 16.35
C THR A 34 -6.42 17.64 17.09
N SER A 35 -6.61 18.85 17.61
CA SER A 35 -7.85 19.26 18.30
C SER A 35 -8.88 19.96 17.41
N SER A 36 -8.49 20.35 16.19
CA SER A 36 -9.39 20.98 15.21
C SER A 36 -10.21 19.91 14.48
N GLU A 37 -11.53 19.91 14.67
CA GLU A 37 -12.45 18.96 14.00
C GLU A 37 -12.32 18.98 12.47
N GLU A 38 -12.16 20.16 11.87
CA GLU A 38 -11.98 20.30 10.42
C GLU A 38 -10.70 19.59 9.93
N THR A 39 -9.62 19.74 10.68
CA THR A 39 -8.32 19.11 10.34
C THR A 39 -8.38 17.60 10.54
N VAL A 40 -9.03 17.14 11.62
CA VAL A 40 -9.29 15.72 11.88
C VAL A 40 -10.06 15.11 10.72
N PHE A 41 -11.16 15.74 10.28
CA PHE A 41 -11.98 15.27 9.17
C PHE A 41 -11.17 15.14 7.87
N LYS A 42 -10.36 16.15 7.56
CA LYS A 42 -9.47 16.13 6.38
C LYS A 42 -8.45 15.00 6.45
N LEU A 43 -7.77 14.84 7.59
CA LEU A 43 -6.74 13.81 7.77
C LEU A 43 -7.33 12.39 7.76
N GLU A 44 -8.50 12.19 8.37
CA GLU A 44 -9.22 10.91 8.29
C GLU A 44 -9.62 10.60 6.85
N THR A 45 -10.13 11.58 6.11
CA THR A 45 -10.46 11.44 4.67
C THR A 45 -9.21 11.02 3.88
N ILE A 46 -8.07 11.71 4.07
CA ILE A 46 -6.81 11.38 3.42
C ILE A 46 -6.37 9.95 3.76
N SER A 47 -6.41 9.58 5.04
CA SER A 47 -6.03 8.24 5.49
C SER A 47 -6.94 7.16 4.88
N GLY A 48 -8.24 7.42 4.75
CA GLY A 48 -9.20 6.54 4.08
C GLY A 48 -8.85 6.32 2.61
N GLN A 49 -8.54 7.40 1.88
CA GLN A 49 -8.13 7.31 0.47
C GLN A 49 -6.80 6.57 0.30
N LEU A 50 -5.82 6.79 1.18
CA LEU A 50 -4.55 6.05 1.17
C LEU A 50 -4.75 4.55 1.43
N SER A 51 -5.66 4.20 2.33
CA SER A 51 -6.04 2.81 2.57
C SER A 51 -6.64 2.15 1.32
N ALA A 52 -7.57 2.84 0.64
CA ALA A 52 -8.16 2.37 -0.61
C ALA A 52 -7.11 2.20 -1.72
N CYS A 53 -6.18 3.15 -1.87
CA CYS A 53 -5.07 3.05 -2.82
C CYS A 53 -4.20 1.81 -2.58
N ARG A 54 -3.97 1.45 -1.31
CA ARG A 54 -3.24 0.23 -0.92
C ARG A 54 -3.94 -1.04 -1.37
N ILE A 55 -5.27 -1.08 -1.31
CA ILE A 55 -6.06 -2.23 -1.78
C ILE A 55 -5.89 -2.39 -3.29
N VAL A 56 -5.96 -1.29 -4.04
CA VAL A 56 -5.76 -1.32 -5.50
C VAL A 56 -4.36 -1.79 -5.88
N LEU A 57 -3.32 -1.35 -5.16
CA LEU A 57 -1.96 -1.82 -5.40
C LEU A 57 -1.78 -3.31 -5.11
N ARG A 58 -2.42 -3.83 -4.07
CA ARG A 58 -2.41 -5.27 -3.79
C ARG A 58 -3.14 -6.07 -4.85
N LEU A 59 -4.29 -5.59 -5.30
CA LEU A 59 -5.06 -6.25 -6.36
C LEU A 59 -4.22 -6.49 -7.62
N PHE A 60 -3.37 -5.52 -8.00
CA PHE A 60 -2.48 -5.68 -9.15
C PHE A 60 -1.36 -6.71 -8.96
N ASP A 61 -0.97 -7.02 -7.72
CA ASP A 61 0.04 -8.04 -7.41
C ASP A 61 -0.61 -9.42 -7.19
N ASP A 62 -1.79 -9.44 -6.56
CA ASP A 62 -2.55 -10.64 -6.24
C ASP A 62 -3.11 -11.32 -7.49
N ILE A 63 -3.48 -10.58 -8.56
CA ILE A 63 -3.99 -11.18 -9.81
C ILE A 63 -2.93 -12.04 -10.52
N PRO A 64 -1.70 -11.55 -10.78
CA PRO A 64 -0.61 -12.41 -11.28
C PRO A 64 -0.34 -13.61 -10.38
N MET A 65 -0.37 -13.40 -9.05
CA MET A 65 -0.14 -14.46 -8.08
C MET A 65 -1.26 -15.52 -8.11
N LEU A 66 -2.50 -15.10 -8.28
CA LEU A 66 -3.65 -15.98 -8.47
C LEU A 66 -3.52 -16.77 -9.77
N ASN A 67 -3.17 -16.13 -10.89
CA ASN A 67 -2.96 -16.82 -12.16
C ASN A 67 -1.84 -17.86 -12.06
N TYR A 68 -0.73 -17.51 -11.41
CA TYR A 68 0.35 -18.46 -11.15
C TYR A 68 -0.13 -19.64 -10.30
N THR A 69 -0.90 -19.39 -9.24
CA THR A 69 -1.45 -20.45 -8.38
C THR A 69 -2.38 -21.39 -9.16
N LEU A 70 -3.25 -20.83 -10.01
CA LEU A 70 -4.15 -21.60 -10.87
C LEU A 70 -3.37 -22.43 -11.92
N THR A 71 -2.31 -21.87 -12.50
CA THR A 71 -1.46 -22.55 -13.48
C THR A 71 -0.59 -23.63 -12.85
N TYR A 72 -0.13 -23.42 -11.61
CA TYR A 72 0.65 -24.40 -10.85
C TYR A 72 -0.21 -25.60 -10.38
N GLY A 73 -1.53 -25.39 -10.17
CA GLY A 73 -2.46 -26.44 -9.74
C GLY A 73 -2.26 -26.86 -8.28
N LEU A 74 -2.70 -28.06 -7.90
CA LEU A 74 -2.55 -28.64 -6.55
C LEU A 74 -1.13 -29.17 -6.25
N GLY A 75 -0.14 -28.82 -7.09
CA GLY A 75 1.22 -29.34 -7.08
C GLY A 75 1.40 -30.52 -8.03
N LYS A 76 2.59 -30.62 -8.65
CA LYS A 76 3.06 -31.88 -9.24
C LYS A 76 3.10 -32.92 -8.11
N GLN A 77 2.44 -34.07 -8.31
CA GLN A 77 2.94 -35.27 -7.66
C GLN A 77 4.36 -35.44 -8.16
N VAL A 78 5.32 -35.27 -7.24
CA VAL A 78 6.72 -35.60 -7.49
C VAL A 78 6.73 -37.12 -7.69
N GLU A 79 6.83 -37.55 -8.94
CA GLU A 79 7.33 -38.89 -9.29
C GLU A 79 8.84 -38.94 -9.05
#